data_AF-X1TST2-F1
#
_entry.id   AF-X1TST2-F1
#
_cell.length_a   1.000
_cell.length_b   1.000
_cell.length_c   1.000
_cell.angle_alpha   90.00
_cell.angle_beta   90.00
_cell.angle_gamma   90.00
#
_symmetry.space_group_name_H-M   'P 1'
#
loop_
_entity.id
_entity.type
_entity.pdbx_description
1 polymer ?
#
loop_
_entity_poly.entity_id
_entity_poly.type
_entity_poly.pdbx_seq_one_letter_code
_entity_poly.pdbx_strand_id
1 'polypeptide(L)'
;LAVVILAIIVVAGAHFTGLWKTVSHEDLEGSFELLDIETKWVEKTFQPWPPKLVIVPAISFKIKNISEKPLKYFYLNANFKFRDDVANLGDGFIEAIRREPLMPGETSETILLKSTHGIDGQNLEHFKSSPFFQSKIVDVKVFAKSQGSQYIPVGEWEVSKNIDFKEPEPDNMEQEKKKAEDLK
;
A
#
# COMPACT_ATOMS: atom_id res chain seq x y z
N LEU A 1 -0.26 -52.29 -13.58
CA LEU A 1 0.87 -52.20 -12.62
C LEU A 1 1.91 -51.17 -13.04
N ALA A 2 2.49 -51.26 -14.25
CA ALA A 2 3.52 -50.32 -14.74
C ALA A 2 3.11 -48.83 -14.74
N VAL A 3 1.88 -48.52 -15.13
CA VAL A 3 1.34 -47.14 -15.14
C VAL A 3 1.26 -46.55 -13.73
N VAL A 4 0.93 -47.37 -12.72
CA VAL A 4 0.82 -46.93 -11.32
C VAL A 4 2.21 -46.66 -10.74
N ILE A 5 3.19 -47.50 -11.05
CA ILE A 5 4.58 -47.32 -10.63
C ILE A 5 5.17 -46.05 -11.24
N LEU A 6 4.90 -45.79 -12.54
CA LEU A 6 5.35 -44.58 -13.21
C LEU A 6 4.72 -43.32 -12.59
N ALA A 7 3.43 -43.34 -12.26
CA ALA A 7 2.77 -42.23 -11.59
C ALA A 7 3.37 -41.94 -10.20
N ILE A 8 3.68 -42.98 -9.43
CA ILE A 8 4.32 -42.83 -8.11
C ILE A 8 5.73 -42.21 -8.25
N ILE A 9 6.52 -42.63 -9.24
CA ILE A 9 7.86 -42.08 -9.49
C ILE A 9 7.78 -40.60 -9.90
N VAL A 10 6.81 -40.22 -10.74
CA VAL A 10 6.61 -38.82 -11.15
C VAL A 10 6.19 -37.95 -9.96
N VAL A 11 5.26 -38.43 -9.13
CA VAL A 11 4.82 -37.70 -7.92
C VAL A 11 5.95 -37.59 -6.89
N ALA A 12 6.68 -38.68 -6.63
CA ALA A 12 7.82 -38.68 -5.71
C ALA A 12 8.95 -37.78 -6.23
N GLY A 13 9.22 -37.81 -7.53
CA GLY A 13 10.19 -36.94 -8.20
C GLY A 13 9.80 -35.46 -8.07
N ALA A 14 8.55 -35.10 -8.30
CA ALA A 14 8.05 -33.72 -8.14
C ALA A 14 8.14 -33.23 -6.67
N HIS A 15 7.91 -34.13 -5.71
CA HIS A 15 8.03 -33.82 -4.28
C HIS A 15 9.50 -33.59 -3.87
N PHE A 16 10.44 -34.38 -4.41
CA PHE A 16 11.87 -34.29 -4.10
C PHE A 16 12.56 -33.10 -4.79
N THR A 17 12.11 -32.71 -5.99
CA THR A 17 12.68 -31.56 -6.73
C THR A 17 12.18 -30.21 -6.22
N GLY A 18 11.22 -30.19 -5.30
CA GLY A 18 10.68 -28.95 -4.74
C GLY A 18 9.81 -28.16 -5.72
N LEU A 19 9.34 -28.78 -6.81
CA LEU A 19 8.44 -28.17 -7.80
C LEU A 19 7.11 -27.68 -7.19
N TRP A 20 6.77 -28.12 -5.98
CA TRP A 20 5.57 -27.72 -5.22
C TRP A 20 5.85 -26.93 -3.95
N LYS A 21 7.09 -26.50 -3.70
CA LYS A 21 7.37 -25.68 -2.51
C LYS A 21 6.82 -24.28 -2.72
N THR A 22 5.73 -23.98 -2.02
CA THR A 22 5.26 -22.61 -1.80
C THR A 22 6.29 -21.85 -0.97
N VAL A 23 6.45 -20.55 -1.22
CA VAL A 23 7.29 -19.70 -0.38
C VAL A 23 6.73 -19.72 1.04
N SER A 24 7.55 -20.12 2.02
CA SER A 24 7.17 -20.15 3.43
C SER A 24 7.09 -18.73 4.01
N HIS A 25 6.53 -18.61 5.22
CA HIS A 25 6.47 -17.33 5.93
C HIS A 25 7.88 -16.81 6.22
N GLU A 26 8.73 -17.67 6.76
CA GLU A 26 10.10 -17.38 7.16
C GLU A 26 10.98 -17.04 5.96
N ASP A 27 10.81 -17.75 4.84
CA ASP A 27 11.52 -17.44 3.60
C ASP A 27 11.14 -16.07 3.04
N LEU A 28 9.86 -15.69 3.16
CA LEU A 28 9.38 -14.41 2.66
C LEU A 28 9.86 -13.26 3.55
N GLU A 29 9.72 -13.38 4.87
CA GLU A 29 10.16 -12.38 5.83
C GLU A 29 11.66 -12.10 5.72
N GLY A 30 12.48 -13.14 5.53
CA GLY A 30 13.92 -13.02 5.34
C GLY A 30 14.36 -12.58 3.93
N SER A 31 13.44 -12.34 2.98
CA SER A 31 13.81 -12.08 1.58
C SER A 31 13.87 -10.61 1.20
N PHE A 32 13.27 -9.72 2.00
CA PHE A 32 13.23 -8.29 1.69
C PHE A 32 13.31 -7.44 2.95
N GLU A 33 13.68 -6.17 2.76
CA GLU A 33 13.60 -5.14 3.79
C GLU A 33 12.87 -3.91 3.27
N LEU A 34 12.15 -3.21 4.15
CA LEU A 34 11.54 -1.91 3.82
C LEU A 34 12.52 -0.78 4.18
N LEU A 35 12.73 0.14 3.24
CA LEU A 35 13.59 1.31 3.39
C LEU A 35 12.79 2.61 3.22
N ASP A 36 13.33 3.72 3.71
CA ASP A 36 12.80 5.08 3.52
C ASP A 36 11.31 5.20 3.88
N ILE A 37 10.92 4.62 5.02
CA ILE A 37 9.51 4.57 5.44
C ILE A 37 9.03 5.96 5.83
N GLU A 38 7.96 6.42 5.17
CA GLU A 38 7.30 7.70 5.43
C GLU A 38 5.78 7.50 5.50
N THR A 39 5.13 8.14 6.46
CA THR A 39 3.66 8.17 6.56
C THR A 39 3.15 9.60 6.46
N LYS A 40 2.04 9.80 5.74
CA LYS A 40 1.45 11.12 5.49
C LYS A 40 0.00 11.01 5.08
N TRP A 41 -0.68 12.14 5.01
CA TRP A 41 -1.98 12.27 4.38
C TRP A 41 -1.82 12.85 2.99
N VAL A 42 -2.52 12.28 2.01
CA VAL A 42 -2.44 12.71 0.61
C VAL A 42 -3.84 13.00 0.10
N GLU A 43 -3.91 13.83 -0.94
CA GLU A 43 -5.17 14.09 -1.64
C GLU A 43 -5.69 12.84 -2.35
N LYS A 44 -6.99 12.58 -2.16
CA LYS A 44 -7.77 11.61 -2.92
C LYS A 44 -8.70 12.30 -3.90
N THR A 45 -9.28 13.42 -3.48
CA THR A 45 -10.17 14.21 -4.33
C THR A 45 -10.10 15.66 -3.92
N PHE A 46 -9.87 16.55 -4.87
CA PHE A 46 -10.02 17.98 -4.70
C PHE A 46 -11.00 18.53 -5.74
N GLN A 47 -11.90 19.39 -5.27
CA GLN A 47 -12.86 20.10 -6.08
C GLN A 47 -12.96 21.55 -5.55
N PRO A 48 -12.67 22.56 -6.37
CA PRO A 48 -12.77 23.96 -5.97
C PRO A 48 -14.21 24.41 -5.69
N TRP A 49 -15.17 23.91 -6.47
CA TRP A 49 -16.57 24.34 -6.39
C TRP A 49 -17.60 23.24 -6.66
N PRO A 50 -18.57 23.00 -5.74
CA PRO A 50 -18.52 23.41 -4.33
C PRO A 50 -17.24 22.90 -3.65
N PRO A 51 -16.66 23.63 -2.67
CA PRO A 51 -15.40 23.26 -2.05
C PRO A 51 -15.45 21.86 -1.42
N LYS A 52 -14.57 20.98 -1.88
CA LYS A 52 -14.41 19.64 -1.34
C LYS A 52 -12.95 19.22 -1.44
N LEU A 53 -12.39 18.78 -0.33
CA LEU A 53 -11.08 18.14 -0.27
C LEU A 53 -11.21 16.88 0.55
N VAL A 54 -10.88 15.73 -0.04
CA VAL A 54 -10.80 14.44 0.65
C VAL A 54 -9.35 14.05 0.74
N ILE A 55 -8.86 13.86 1.97
CA ILE A 55 -7.52 13.34 2.23
C ILE A 55 -7.60 11.93 2.78
N VAL A 56 -6.66 11.09 2.39
CA VAL A 56 -6.51 9.71 2.85
C VAL A 56 -5.15 9.51 3.49
N PRO A 57 -5.04 8.66 4.53
CA PRO A 57 -3.74 8.27 5.04
C PRO A 57 -3.01 7.42 3.99
N ALA A 58 -1.69 7.55 3.98
CA ALA A 58 -0.81 6.84 3.08
C ALA A 58 0.52 6.51 3.77
N ILE A 59 1.15 5.45 3.26
CA ILE A 59 2.49 5.05 3.62
C ILE A 59 3.30 4.86 2.34
N SER A 60 4.54 5.36 2.34
CA SER A 60 5.50 5.16 1.27
C SER A 60 6.80 4.58 1.79
N PHE A 61 7.42 3.74 0.97
CA PHE A 61 8.69 3.08 1.28
C PHE A 61 9.27 2.49 -0.01
N LYS A 62 10.52 2.04 0.05
CA LYS A 62 11.14 1.19 -0.96
C LYS A 62 11.29 -0.23 -0.43
N ILE A 63 11.36 -1.19 -1.34
CA ILE A 63 11.68 -2.59 -1.01
C ILE A 63 13.09 -2.86 -1.49
N LYS A 64 13.95 -3.41 -0.63
CA LYS A 64 15.24 -3.96 -1.04
C LYS A 64 15.23 -5.48 -0.94
N ASN A 65 15.69 -6.15 -1.99
CA ASN A 65 15.85 -7.60 -1.99
C ASN A 65 17.15 -7.96 -1.27
N ILE A 66 17.02 -8.62 -0.11
CA ILE A 66 18.17 -9.07 0.70
C ILE A 66 18.44 -10.57 0.54
N SER A 67 17.68 -11.25 -0.31
CA SER A 67 17.88 -12.67 -0.60
C SER A 67 18.87 -12.89 -1.75
N GLU A 68 19.33 -14.13 -1.89
CA GLU A 68 20.15 -14.57 -3.03
C GLU A 68 19.34 -14.87 -4.30
N LYS A 69 18.01 -14.73 -4.25
CA LYS A 69 17.09 -15.07 -5.36
C LYS A 69 16.38 -13.82 -5.87
N PRO A 70 16.02 -13.76 -7.17
CA PRO A 70 15.17 -12.67 -7.66
C PRO A 70 13.81 -12.66 -6.98
N LEU A 71 13.38 -11.51 -6.47
CA LEU A 71 12.06 -11.30 -5.89
C LEU A 71 11.06 -11.04 -7.02
N LYS A 72 9.99 -11.84 -7.09
CA LYS A 72 8.97 -11.80 -8.16
C LYS A 72 7.57 -11.92 -7.56
N TYR A 73 6.59 -11.40 -8.30
CA TYR A 73 5.16 -11.51 -8.00
C TYR A 73 4.87 -11.12 -6.54
N PHE A 74 5.32 -9.93 -6.19
CA PHE A 74 5.25 -9.40 -4.83
C PHE A 74 4.07 -8.45 -4.72
N TYR A 75 3.22 -8.72 -3.74
CA TYR A 75 1.98 -8.02 -3.47
C TYR A 75 2.07 -7.39 -2.10
N LEU A 76 1.59 -6.16 -1.99
CA LEU A 76 1.53 -5.44 -0.74
C LEU A 76 0.09 -5.03 -0.45
N ASN A 77 -0.29 -5.17 0.81
CA ASN A 77 -1.53 -4.65 1.35
C ASN A 77 -1.23 -3.76 2.56
N ALA A 78 -1.99 -2.69 2.74
CA ALA A 78 -1.95 -1.85 3.93
C ALA A 78 -3.35 -1.74 4.50
N ASN A 79 -3.50 -1.99 5.79
CA ASN A 79 -4.74 -1.78 6.55
C ASN A 79 -4.59 -0.52 7.40
N PHE A 80 -5.46 0.46 7.20
CA PHE A 80 -5.45 1.73 7.92
C PHE A 80 -6.60 1.77 8.90
N LYS A 81 -6.33 1.95 10.20
CA LYS A 81 -7.37 1.96 11.25
C LYS A 81 -7.22 3.21 12.12
N PHE A 82 -8.32 3.72 12.66
CA PHE A 82 -8.22 4.62 13.80
C PHE A 82 -7.85 3.82 15.04
N ARG A 83 -6.90 4.31 15.85
CA ARG A 83 -6.37 3.58 17.00
C ARG A 83 -7.46 3.16 18.02
N ASP A 84 -8.42 4.04 18.25
CA ASP A 84 -9.50 3.85 19.22
C ASP A 84 -10.79 3.32 18.58
N ASP A 85 -10.74 2.86 17.34
CA ASP A 85 -11.91 2.35 16.61
C ASP A 85 -11.73 0.86 16.26
N VAL A 86 -12.84 0.14 16.29
CA VAL A 86 -12.89 -1.26 15.84
C VAL A 86 -13.03 -1.31 14.32
N ALA A 87 -13.57 -0.25 13.72
CA ALA A 87 -13.74 -0.16 12.27
C ALA A 87 -12.43 0.18 11.55
N ASN A 88 -12.18 -0.54 10.47
CA ASN A 88 -11.16 -0.21 9.49
C ASN A 88 -11.50 1.13 8.82
N LEU A 89 -10.55 2.07 8.77
CA LEU A 89 -10.72 3.28 7.94
C LEU A 89 -10.66 2.88 6.47
N GLY A 90 -9.72 2.03 6.07
CA GLY A 90 -9.70 1.49 4.73
C GLY A 90 -8.43 0.72 4.44
N ASP A 91 -8.38 0.13 3.24
CA ASP A 91 -7.25 -0.67 2.80
C ASP A 91 -6.59 -0.05 1.57
N GLY A 92 -5.30 -0.37 1.37
CA GLY A 92 -4.55 -0.13 0.14
C GLY A 92 -3.96 -1.44 -0.37
N PHE A 93 -3.93 -1.63 -1.69
CA PHE A 93 -3.35 -2.82 -2.32
C PHE A 93 -2.58 -2.44 -3.58
N ILE A 94 -1.39 -3.03 -3.75
CA ILE A 94 -0.59 -2.88 -4.97
C ILE A 94 0.15 -4.16 -5.31
N GLU A 95 0.26 -4.43 -6.61
CA GLU A 95 1.17 -5.42 -7.19
C GLU A 95 2.56 -4.78 -7.35
N ALA A 96 3.33 -4.73 -6.27
CA ALA A 96 4.59 -3.99 -6.20
C ALA A 96 5.66 -4.47 -7.20
N ILE A 97 5.78 -5.78 -7.40
CA ILE A 97 6.78 -6.38 -8.30
C ILE A 97 6.08 -7.44 -9.16
N ARG A 98 5.94 -7.19 -10.47
CA ARG A 98 5.21 -8.10 -11.37
C ARG A 98 5.99 -8.50 -12.62
N ARG A 99 6.35 -7.53 -13.46
CA ARG A 99 6.96 -7.81 -14.77
C ARG A 99 8.47 -7.99 -14.67
N GLU A 100 9.11 -7.06 -13.96
CA GLU A 100 10.55 -7.05 -13.76
C GLU A 100 10.85 -7.54 -12.35
N PRO A 101 11.66 -8.62 -12.20
CA PRO A 101 12.10 -9.05 -10.89
C PRO A 101 13.00 -8.00 -10.25
N LEU A 102 12.92 -7.89 -8.93
CA LEU A 102 13.92 -7.18 -8.15
C LEU A 102 15.09 -8.16 -7.89
N MET A 103 16.25 -7.90 -8.49
CA MET A 103 17.42 -8.79 -8.38
C MET A 103 18.04 -8.72 -6.98
N PRO A 104 18.84 -9.72 -6.56
CA PRO A 104 19.56 -9.69 -5.28
C PRO A 104 20.32 -8.38 -5.06
N GLY A 105 20.09 -7.73 -3.92
CA GLY A 105 20.69 -6.44 -3.54
C GLY A 105 20.04 -5.21 -4.17
N GLU A 106 19.12 -5.38 -5.13
CA GLU A 106 18.43 -4.28 -5.81
C GLU A 106 17.36 -3.66 -4.91
N THR A 107 17.09 -2.38 -5.12
CA THR A 107 16.07 -1.60 -4.40
C THR A 107 15.03 -1.07 -5.39
N SER A 108 13.75 -1.21 -5.05
CA SER A 108 12.65 -0.73 -5.89
C SER A 108 12.59 0.80 -5.95
N GLU A 109 11.79 1.31 -6.88
CA GLU A 109 11.25 2.66 -6.76
C GLU A 109 10.38 2.81 -5.50
N THR A 110 10.08 4.06 -5.13
CA THR A 110 9.20 4.35 -4.01
C THR A 110 7.79 3.87 -4.31
N ILE A 111 7.27 3.00 -3.46
CA ILE A 111 5.91 2.49 -3.50
C ILE A 111 5.06 3.36 -2.59
N LEU A 112 3.85 3.70 -3.04
CA LEU A 112 2.86 4.44 -2.25
C LEU A 112 1.59 3.60 -2.10
N LEU A 113 1.23 3.30 -0.85
CA LEU A 113 -0.04 2.69 -0.49
C LEU A 113 -0.95 3.75 0.11
N LYS A 114 -2.13 3.94 -0.50
CA LYS A 114 -3.16 4.88 -0.04
C LYS A 114 -4.36 4.10 0.47
N SER A 115 -4.97 4.59 1.55
CA SER A 115 -6.26 4.07 1.99
C SER A 115 -7.36 4.35 0.97
N THR A 116 -8.26 3.38 0.80
CA THR A 116 -9.48 3.51 -0.01
C THR A 116 -10.47 4.52 0.57
N HIS A 117 -10.44 4.80 1.88
CA HIS A 117 -11.26 5.85 2.49
C HIS A 117 -10.42 6.78 3.36
N GLY A 118 -10.98 7.95 3.64
CA GLY A 118 -10.33 9.00 4.37
C GLY A 118 -11.36 9.93 4.96
N ILE A 119 -10.98 11.19 5.09
CA ILE A 119 -11.80 12.21 5.74
C ILE A 119 -12.14 13.32 4.75
N ASP A 120 -13.40 13.73 4.77
CA ASP A 120 -13.88 14.86 4.00
C ASP A 120 -13.57 16.18 4.72
N GLY A 121 -13.23 17.18 3.93
CA GLY A 121 -13.03 18.55 4.33
C GLY A 121 -13.30 19.50 3.18
N GLN A 122 -12.95 20.77 3.36
CA GLN A 122 -13.15 21.81 2.35
C GLN A 122 -11.83 22.31 1.78
N ASN A 123 -10.83 22.43 2.65
CA ASN A 123 -9.50 22.98 2.39
C ASN A 123 -8.54 22.50 3.51
N LEU A 124 -7.26 22.84 3.41
CA LEU A 124 -6.21 22.54 4.40
C LEU A 124 -6.49 23.18 5.75
N GLU A 125 -7.07 24.38 5.78
CA GLU A 125 -7.41 25.08 7.02
C GLU A 125 -8.48 24.32 7.83
N HIS A 126 -9.46 23.71 7.16
CA HIS A 126 -10.46 22.87 7.79
C HIS A 126 -9.80 21.69 8.51
N PHE A 127 -8.83 21.01 7.90
CA PHE A 127 -8.12 19.92 8.58
C PHE A 127 -7.26 20.41 9.75
N LYS A 128 -6.59 21.55 9.61
CA LYS A 128 -5.78 22.15 10.70
C LYS A 128 -6.64 22.52 11.92
N SER A 129 -7.85 23.02 11.71
CA SER A 129 -8.76 23.45 12.77
C SER A 129 -9.71 22.36 13.27
N SER A 130 -9.91 21.27 12.52
CA SER A 130 -10.84 20.18 12.85
C SER A 130 -10.40 19.41 14.09
N PRO A 131 -11.18 19.42 15.20
CA PRO A 131 -10.88 18.62 16.37
C PRO A 131 -10.87 17.12 16.08
N PHE A 132 -11.70 16.68 15.12
CA PHE A 132 -11.72 15.29 14.68
C PHE A 132 -10.38 14.87 14.07
N PHE A 133 -9.86 15.66 13.11
CA PHE A 133 -8.56 15.34 12.51
C PHE A 133 -7.43 15.43 13.53
N GLN A 134 -7.44 16.43 14.41
CA GLN A 134 -6.36 16.62 15.39
C GLN A 134 -6.33 15.52 16.47
N SER A 135 -7.49 15.01 16.89
CA SER A 135 -7.59 14.01 17.97
C SER A 135 -7.45 12.56 17.51
N LYS A 136 -7.79 12.24 16.26
CA LYS A 136 -7.81 10.85 15.78
C LYS A 136 -6.43 10.38 15.35
N ILE A 137 -5.89 9.34 15.99
CA ILE A 137 -4.65 8.70 15.54
C ILE A 137 -4.99 7.58 14.56
N VAL A 138 -4.25 7.50 13.46
CA VAL A 138 -4.39 6.42 12.47
C VAL A 138 -3.14 5.56 12.50
N ASP A 139 -3.32 4.25 12.61
CA ASP A 139 -2.27 3.26 12.48
C ASP A 139 -2.39 2.56 11.13
N VAL A 140 -1.25 2.28 10.49
CA VAL A 140 -1.17 1.50 9.26
C VAL A 140 -0.40 0.21 9.52
N LYS A 141 -1.00 -0.93 9.17
CA LYS A 141 -0.36 -2.23 9.20
C LYS A 141 -0.13 -2.73 7.78
N VAL A 142 1.13 -2.99 7.42
CA VAL A 142 1.51 -3.47 6.09
C VAL A 142 1.68 -4.98 6.12
N PHE A 143 1.20 -5.62 5.06
CA PHE A 143 1.32 -7.04 4.79
C PHE A 143 1.97 -7.27 3.44
N ALA A 144 2.81 -8.28 3.37
CA ALA A 144 3.45 -8.72 2.13
C ALA A 144 3.00 -10.12 1.75
N LYS A 145 3.01 -10.39 0.45
CA LYS A 145 2.76 -11.71 -0.10
C LYS A 145 3.59 -11.91 -1.36
N SER A 146 4.18 -13.09 -1.52
CA SER A 146 4.70 -13.56 -2.81
C SER A 146 3.76 -14.59 -3.42
N GLN A 147 3.95 -14.92 -4.70
CA GLN A 147 3.13 -15.93 -5.36
C GLN A 147 3.20 -17.27 -4.62
N GLY A 148 2.03 -17.80 -4.28
CA GLY A 148 1.91 -19.07 -3.55
C GLY A 148 2.14 -18.97 -2.04
N SER A 149 2.52 -17.81 -1.49
CA SER A 149 2.62 -17.60 -0.04
C SER A 149 1.30 -17.10 0.56
N GLN A 150 1.16 -17.21 1.88
CA GLN A 150 0.17 -16.45 2.63
C GLN A 150 0.64 -14.99 2.81
N TYR A 151 -0.28 -14.11 3.22
CA TYR A 151 0.10 -12.77 3.66
C TYR A 151 0.82 -12.85 5.00
N ILE A 152 1.90 -12.09 5.11
CA ILE A 152 2.70 -11.97 6.32
C ILE A 152 2.66 -10.53 6.82
N PRO A 153 2.54 -10.27 8.14
CA PRO A 153 2.69 -8.92 8.67
C PRO A 153 4.14 -8.47 8.49
N VAL A 154 4.33 -7.24 8.01
CA VAL A 154 5.66 -6.64 7.77
C VAL A 154 5.99 -5.63 8.85
N GLY A 155 5.00 -4.82 9.24
CA GLY A 155 5.17 -3.82 10.27
C GLY A 155 3.90 -3.00 10.48
N GLU A 156 3.93 -2.20 11.53
CA GLU A 156 2.85 -1.29 11.93
C GLU A 156 3.46 0.07 12.29
N TRP A 157 2.87 1.14 11.76
CA TRP A 157 3.34 2.51 11.96
C TRP A 157 2.19 3.44 12.27
N GLU A 158 2.46 4.47 13.06
CA GLU A 158 1.55 5.60 13.21
C GLU A 158 1.63 6.49 11.96
N VAL A 159 0.46 6.90 11.44
CA VAL A 159 0.38 7.82 10.30
C VAL A 159 0.58 9.25 10.78
N SER A 160 1.61 9.92 10.26
CA SER A 160 1.89 11.31 10.62
C SER A 160 0.74 12.24 10.27
N LYS A 161 0.69 13.41 10.91
CA LYS A 161 -0.29 14.46 10.61
C LYS A 161 0.09 15.36 9.44
N ASN A 162 1.19 15.08 8.77
CA ASN A 162 1.62 15.86 7.62
C ASN A 162 0.66 15.62 6.46
N ILE A 163 0.13 16.71 5.90
CA ILE A 163 -0.72 16.67 4.71
C ILE A 163 0.13 17.10 3.53
N ASP A 164 0.38 16.18 2.61
CA ASP A 164 1.07 16.40 1.33
C ASP A 164 0.05 16.79 0.27
N PHE A 165 -0.43 18.02 0.40
CA PHE A 165 -1.30 18.68 -0.54
C PHE A 165 -1.02 20.18 -0.51
N LYS A 166 -0.91 20.78 -1.70
CA LYS A 166 -0.80 22.23 -1.86
C LYS A 166 -2.04 22.73 -2.59
N GLU A 167 -2.73 23.68 -1.98
CA GLU A 167 -3.89 24.31 -2.61
C GLU A 167 -3.48 25.12 -3.84
N PRO A 168 -4.31 25.13 -4.89
CA PRO A 168 -4.11 26.01 -6.01
C PRO A 168 -4.24 27.48 -5.58
N GLU A 169 -3.55 28.35 -6.30
CA GLU A 169 -3.61 29.79 -6.05
C GLU A 169 -5.02 30.36 -6.32
N PRO A 170 -5.42 31.47 -5.67
CA PRO A 170 -6.78 32.02 -5.76
C PRO A 170 -7.26 32.28 -7.19
N ASP A 171 -6.38 32.79 -8.06
CA ASP A 171 -6.71 33.08 -9.46
C ASP A 171 -7.09 31.80 -10.24
N ASN A 172 -6.42 30.68 -9.94
CA ASN A 172 -6.74 29.39 -10.54
C ASN A 172 -8.09 28.87 -10.02
N MET A 173 -8.38 29.07 -8.73
CA MET A 173 -9.66 28.63 -8.14
C MET A 173 -10.86 29.36 -8.76
N GLU A 174 -10.74 30.65 -9.08
CA GLU A 174 -11.84 31.39 -9.71
C GLU A 174 -12.11 30.93 -11.16
N GLN A 175 -11.05 30.61 -11.91
CA GLN A 175 -11.18 30.02 -13.24
C GLN A 175 -11.84 28.64 -13.20
N GLU A 176 -11.42 27.79 -12.25
CA GLU A 176 -12.02 26.45 -12.08
C GLU A 176 -13.47 26.52 -11.62
N LYS A 177 -13.82 27.50 -10.77
CA LYS A 177 -15.21 27.76 -10.38
C LYS A 177 -16.07 28.13 -11.58
N LYS A 178 -15.64 29.10 -12.40
CA LYS A 178 -16.38 29.52 -13.62
C LYS A 178 -16.61 28.32 -14.54
N LYS A 179 -15.56 27.54 -14.80
CA LYS A 179 -15.65 26.31 -15.60
C LYS A 179 -16.61 25.28 -15.02
N ALA A 180 -16.63 25.09 -13.69
CA ALA A 180 -17.52 24.14 -13.03
C ALA A 180 -18.99 24.61 -13.02
N GLU A 181 -19.23 25.92 -13.04
CA GLU A 181 -20.56 26.50 -13.16
C GLU A 181 -21.10 26.41 -14.60
N ASP A 182 -20.25 26.59 -15.61
CA ASP A 182 -20.62 26.48 -17.03
C ASP A 182 -20.95 25.04 -17.49
N LEU A 183 -20.53 24.03 -16.72
CA LEU A 183 -20.76 22.60 -16.99
C LEU A 183 -22.08 22.05 -16.39
N LYS A 184 -22.84 22.88 -15.67
CA LYS A 184 -24.14 22.53 -15.07
C LYS A 184 -25.31 22.97 -15.95
#